data_AF-A0A529XAX9-F1
#
_entry.id   AF-A0A529XAX9-F1
#
_cell.length_a   1.000
_cell.length_b   1.000
_cell.length_c   1.000
_cell.angle_alpha   90.00
_cell.angle_beta   90.00
_cell.angle_gamma   90.00
#
_symmetry.space_group_name_H-M   'P 1'
#
loop_
_entity.id
_entity.type
_entity.pdbx_description
1 polymer ?
#
loop_
_entity_poly.entity_id
_entity_poly.type
_entity_poly.pdbx_seq_one_letter_code
_entity_poly.pdbx_strand_id
1 'polypeptide(L)' 'MATENTGILDGPDGKARCFWHGNLPDYLRYHDHEWGRPVTDDRRLFEKICLEGFQSGLSWL' A
#
# COMPACT_ATOMS: atom_id res chain seq x y z
N MET A 1 23.95 -15.64 -9.63
CA MET A 1 23.85 -14.29 -9.04
C MET A 1 22.48 -14.20 -8.42
N ALA A 2 22.39 -14.11 -7.09
CA ALA A 2 21.12 -13.88 -6.42
C ALA A 2 20.56 -12.55 -6.90
N THR A 3 19.33 -12.54 -7.40
CA THR A 3 18.60 -11.32 -7.74
C THR A 3 18.43 -10.52 -6.46
N GLU A 4 19.05 -9.33 -6.38
CA GLU A 4 18.82 -8.39 -5.29
C GLU A 4 17.31 -8.11 -5.20
N ASN A 5 16.69 -8.52 -4.10
CA ASN A 5 15.29 -8.24 -3.85
C ASN A 5 15.18 -6.79 -3.34
N THR A 6 15.08 -5.85 -4.27
CA THR A 6 14.98 -4.42 -3.98
C THR A 6 13.64 -4.05 -3.32
N GLY A 7 12.66 -4.96 -3.26
CA GLY A 7 11.33 -4.67 -2.74
C GLY A 7 10.51 -3.75 -3.65
N ILE A 8 10.88 -3.67 -4.93
CA ILE A 8 10.27 -2.79 -5.92
C ILE A 8 9.72 -3.63 -7.09
N LEU A 9 8.53 -3.27 -7.56
CA LEU A 9 7.91 -3.83 -8.77
C LEU A 9 7.53 -2.69 -9.74
N ASP A 10 7.63 -2.97 -11.03
CA ASP A 10 7.13 -2.06 -12.07
C ASP A 10 5.62 -2.25 -12.25
N GLY A 11 4.90 -1.13 -12.19
CA GLY A 11 3.48 -1.09 -12.48
C GLY A 11 3.17 -1.16 -13.98
N PRO A 12 1.88 -1.36 -14.35
CA PRO A 12 1.46 -1.40 -15.75
C PRO A 12 1.68 -0.09 -16.52
N ASP A 13 1.88 1.02 -15.81
CA ASP A 13 2.25 2.33 -16.35
C ASP A 13 3.77 2.56 -16.42
N GLY A 14 4.58 1.53 -16.14
CA GLY A 14 6.04 1.58 -16.17
C GLY A 14 6.70 2.31 -14.99
N LYS A 15 5.94 2.63 -13.93
CA LYS A 15 6.51 3.26 -12.72
C LYS A 15 6.87 2.22 -11.66
N ALA A 16 8.06 2.39 -11.08
CA ALA A 16 8.54 1.62 -9.94
C ALA A 16 7.74 1.95 -8.66
N ARG A 17 7.28 0.92 -7.95
CA ARG A 17 6.47 1.00 -6.73
C ARG A 17 6.86 -0.08 -5.72
N CYS A 18 6.41 0.03 -4.46
CA CYS A 18 6.66 -0.99 -3.45
C CYS A 18 6.03 -2.34 -3.84
N PHE A 19 6.73 -3.45 -3.66
CA PHE A 19 6.30 -4.76 -4.18
C PHE A 19 4.92 -5.25 -3.72
N TRP A 20 4.43 -4.79 -2.57
CA TRP A 20 3.25 -5.35 -1.91
C TRP A 20 1.94 -5.11 -2.66
N HIS A 21 1.88 -4.19 -3.64
CA HIS A 21 0.65 -3.98 -4.40
C HIS A 21 0.36 -5.10 -5.40
N GLY A 22 1.34 -5.93 -5.76
CA GLY A 22 1.17 -7.13 -6.60
C GLY A 22 0.49 -6.89 -7.96
N ASN A 23 0.59 -5.68 -8.50
CA ASN A 23 -0.17 -5.20 -9.68
C ASN A 23 -1.71 -5.35 -9.60
N LEU A 24 -2.26 -5.50 -8.40
CA LEU A 24 -3.70 -5.51 -8.18
C LEU A 24 -4.26 -4.07 -8.25
N PRO A 25 -5.30 -3.78 -9.05
CA PRO A 25 -5.79 -2.41 -9.27
C PRO A 25 -6.14 -1.66 -7.99
N ASP A 26 -6.79 -2.31 -7.04
CA ASP A 26 -7.22 -1.68 -5.79
C ASP A 26 -6.03 -1.34 -4.88
N TYR A 27 -5.06 -2.24 -4.78
CA TYR A 27 -3.83 -1.97 -4.05
C TYR A 27 -2.97 -0.89 -4.73
N LEU A 28 -2.92 -0.86 -6.07
CA LEU A 28 -2.21 0.20 -6.81
C LEU A 28 -2.82 1.57 -6.53
N ARG A 29 -4.15 1.68 -6.57
CA ARG A 29 -4.86 2.91 -6.25
C ARG A 29 -4.60 3.34 -4.80
N TYR A 30 -4.66 2.39 -3.85
CA TYR A 30 -4.38 2.65 -2.44
C TYR A 30 -2.93 3.10 -2.22
N HIS A 31 -1.96 2.41 -2.83
CA HIS A 31 -0.54 2.75 -2.79
C HIS A 31 -0.28 4.18 -3.29
N ASP A 32 -0.81 4.54 -4.46
CA ASP A 32 -0.46 5.79 -5.11
C ASP A 32 -1.11 7.02 -4.45
N HIS A 33 -2.34 6.85 -3.96
CA HIS A 33 -3.18 7.96 -3.53
C HIS A 33 -3.37 8.07 -2.02
N GLU A 34 -3.14 7.00 -1.25
CA GLU A 34 -3.48 6.97 0.17
C GLU A 34 -2.32 6.57 1.06
N TRP A 35 -1.54 5.56 0.67
CA TRP A 35 -0.45 5.04 1.49
C TRP A 35 0.73 6.03 1.57
N GLY A 36 1.21 6.28 2.79
CA GLY A 36 2.33 7.21 3.04
C GLY A 36 2.02 8.68 2.77
N ARG A 37 0.77 9.04 2.43
CA ARG A 37 0.35 10.44 2.27
C ARG A 37 0.01 11.06 3.63
N PRO A 38 0.48 12.28 3.95
CA PRO A 38 0.14 12.94 5.20
C PRO A 38 -1.37 13.13 5.36
N VAL A 39 -1.89 12.81 6.54
CA VAL A 39 -3.29 13.03 6.94
C VAL A 39 -3.30 13.71 8.29
N THR A 40 -4.03 14.82 8.40
CA THR A 40 -4.16 15.61 9.64
C THR A 40 -5.61 15.77 10.10
N ASP A 41 -6.57 15.17 9.40
CA ASP A 41 -7.98 15.17 9.80
C ASP A 41 -8.21 14.05 10.84
N ASP A 42 -8.73 14.42 12.00
CA ASP A 42 -8.91 13.51 13.13
C ASP A 42 -9.83 12.32 12.81
N ARG A 43 -10.89 12.54 12.03
CA ARG A 43 -11.83 11.46 11.66
C ARG A 43 -11.16 10.48 10.71
N ARG A 44 -10.41 10.95 9.73
CA ARG A 44 -9.63 10.12 8.82
C ARG A 44 -8.52 9.36 9.53
N LEU A 45 -7.86 9.97 10.52
CA LEU A 45 -6.87 9.29 11.34
C LEU A 45 -7.52 8.19 12.19
N PHE A 46 -8.66 8.49 12.82
CA PHE A 46 -9.43 7.49 13.57
C PHE A 46 -9.91 6.32 12.68
N GLU A 47 -10.41 6.62 11.48
CA GLU A 47 -10.76 5.62 10.47
C GLU A 47 -9.57 4.70 10.16
N LYS A 48 -8.41 5.27 9.84
CA LYS A 48 -7.19 4.51 9.50
C LYS A 48 -6.76 3.60 10.65
N ILE A 49 -6.64 4.12 11.87
CA ILE A 49 -6.16 3.31 13.01
C ILE A 49 -7.13 2.17 13.34
N CYS A 50 -8.44 2.37 13.19
CA CYS A 50 -9.42 1.30 13.34
C CYS A 50 -9.24 0.20 12.28
N LEU A 51 -9.08 0.59 11.01
CA LEU A 51 -8.91 -0.38 9.91
C LEU A 51 -7.63 -1.22 10.07
N GLU A 52 -6.52 -0.61 10.50
CA GLU A 52 -5.29 -1.35 10.82
C GLU A 52 -5.53 -2.41 11.92
N GLY A 53 -6.33 -2.08 12.94
CA GLY A 53 -6.72 -3.03 13.99
C GLY A 53 -7.56 -4.20 13.48
N PHE A 54 -8.53 -3.92 12.58
CA PHE A 54 -9.35 -4.96 11.96
C PHE A 54 -8.55 -5.92 11.06
N GLN A 55 -7.37 -5.52 10.61
CA GLN A 55 -6.49 -6.35 9.78
C GLN A 55 -5.69 -7.40 10.59
N SER A 56 -5.81 -7.45 11.91
CA SER A 56 -5.06 -8.39 12.75
C SER A 56 -5.25 -9.85 12.33
N GLY A 57 -4.22 -10.44 11.71
CA GLY A 57 -4.22 -11.82 11.24
C GLY A 57 -4.79 -12.03 9.84
N LEU A 58 -5.08 -10.95 9.10
CA LEU A 58 -5.61 -10.96 7.74
C LEU A 58 -4.65 -10.25 6.76
N SER A 59 -4.88 -10.39 5.46
CA SER A 59 -4.37 -9.43 4.47
C SER A 59 -5.24 -8.17 4.45
N TRP A 60 -4.75 -7.08 3.85
CA TRP A 60 -5.53 -5.84 3.72
C TRP A 60 -6.66 -5.95 2.69
N LEU A 61 -6.48 -6.79 1.67
CA LEU A 61 -7.43 -7.21 0.63
C LEU A 61 -7.23 -8.70 0.34
#